data_AF-A0A2S4XI80-F1
#
_entry.id   AF-A0A2S4XI80-F1
#
_cell.length_a   1.000
_cell.length_b   1.000
_cell.length_c   1.000
_cell.angle_alpha   90.00
_cell.angle_beta   90.00
_cell.angle_gamma   90.00
#
_symmetry.space_group_name_H-M   'P 1'
#
loop_
_entity.id
_entity.type
_entity.pdbx_description
1 polymer ?
#
loop_
_entity_poly.entity_id
_entity_poly.type
_entity_poly.pdbx_seq_one_letter_code
_entity_poly.pdbx_strand_id
1 'polypeptide(L)'
;MNWEFTKSDRVIAQQVMDFLADKRVLTIGRGRLRSDSEACLASAVQCRQKLSEHLDQIRKPKSDLRIWLRAIRQAFVDFIEAGGADGERFRSDDCGETFNQALADLREQVRQETEAVANRYHLVGLNLPPGHDRR
;
A
#
# COMPACT_ATOMS: atom_id res chain seq x y z
N MET A 1 -4.41 30.23 -3.36
CA MET A 1 -5.08 29.39 -4.37
C MET A 1 -5.60 28.14 -3.67
N ASN A 2 -6.82 28.22 -3.13
CA ASN A 2 -7.46 27.13 -2.40
C ASN A 2 -8.48 26.50 -3.35
N TRP A 3 -8.00 25.63 -4.25
CA TRP A 3 -8.86 24.91 -5.16
C TRP A 3 -9.48 23.77 -4.34
N GLU A 4 -10.77 23.90 -4.12
CA GLU A 4 -11.63 22.95 -3.42
C GLU A 4 -11.24 21.51 -3.81
N PHE A 5 -10.77 20.75 -2.82
CA PHE A 5 -10.72 19.30 -2.90
C PHE A 5 -12.12 18.85 -3.32
N THR A 6 -12.25 18.38 -4.56
CA THR A 6 -13.58 18.04 -5.04
C THR A 6 -14.09 16.91 -4.17
N LYS A 7 -15.35 16.97 -3.74
CA LYS A 7 -15.95 15.96 -2.84
C LYS A 7 -15.65 14.52 -3.28
N SER A 8 -15.49 14.32 -4.59
CA SER A 8 -15.02 13.10 -5.26
C SER A 8 -13.61 12.64 -4.86
N ASP A 9 -12.63 13.53 -4.76
CA ASP A 9 -11.25 13.18 -4.40
C ASP A 9 -11.18 12.62 -2.97
N ARG A 10 -11.94 13.25 -2.05
CA ARG A 10 -12.03 12.80 -0.65
C ARG A 10 -12.68 11.43 -0.53
N VAL A 11 -13.73 11.17 -1.32
CA VAL A 11 -14.41 9.86 -1.36
C VAL A 11 -13.48 8.77 -1.89
N ILE A 12 -12.74 9.06 -2.97
CA ILE A 12 -11.76 8.11 -3.53
C ILE A 12 -10.65 7.83 -2.50
N ALA A 13 -10.11 8.85 -1.85
CA ALA A 13 -9.09 8.69 -0.81
C ALA A 13 -9.60 7.80 0.33
N GLN A 14 -10.82 8.02 0.80
CA GLN A 14 -11.41 7.22 1.87
C GLN A 14 -11.67 5.77 1.44
N GLN A 15 -12.18 5.54 0.22
CA GLN A 15 -12.38 4.20 -0.33
C GLN A 15 -11.07 3.43 -0.45
N VAL A 16 -10.00 4.11 -0.85
CA VAL A 16 -8.67 3.49 -0.97
C VAL A 16 -8.12 3.17 0.42
N MET A 17 -8.28 4.05 1.42
CA MET A 17 -7.83 3.75 2.78
C MET A 17 -8.61 2.62 3.42
N ASP A 18 -9.93 2.57 3.26
CA ASP A 18 -10.77 1.46 3.74
C ASP A 18 -10.37 0.13 3.09
N PHE A 19 -10.16 0.15 1.77
CA PHE A 19 -9.70 -1.01 1.02
C PHE A 19 -8.33 -1.49 1.50
N LEU A 20 -7.39 -0.59 1.78
CA LEU A 20 -6.06 -0.91 2.29
C LEU A 20 -6.11 -1.46 3.72
N ALA A 21 -7.00 -0.93 4.57
CA ALA A 21 -7.14 -1.35 5.97
C ALA A 21 -7.51 -2.84 6.09
N ASP A 22 -8.27 -3.34 5.12
CA ASP A 22 -8.75 -4.72 5.06
C ASP A 22 -7.70 -5.71 4.49
N LYS A 23 -6.59 -5.23 3.89
CA LYS A 23 -5.70 -6.13 3.15
C LYS A 23 -4.78 -6.94 4.03
N ARG A 24 -4.82 -8.26 3.81
CA ARG A 24 -3.94 -9.26 4.43
C ARG A 24 -2.45 -8.90 4.33
N VAL A 25 -1.98 -8.31 3.24
CA VAL A 25 -0.57 -7.87 3.13
C VAL A 25 -0.20 -6.82 4.20
N LEU A 26 -1.15 -5.98 4.59
CA LEU A 26 -0.98 -4.96 5.62
C LEU A 26 -1.34 -5.46 7.04
N THR A 27 -2.18 -6.49 7.15
CA THR A 27 -2.68 -7.00 8.45
C THR A 27 -2.02 -8.31 8.92
N ILE A 28 -1.27 -9.02 8.08
CA ILE A 28 -0.66 -10.30 8.48
C ILE A 28 0.41 -10.10 9.58
N GLY A 29 0.38 -10.94 10.61
CA GLY A 29 1.42 -10.97 11.64
C GLY A 29 2.73 -11.55 11.10
N ARG A 30 3.88 -11.02 11.56
CA ARG A 30 5.23 -11.44 11.13
C ARG A 30 5.56 -12.93 11.37
N GLY A 31 4.67 -13.73 11.95
CA GLY A 31 4.94 -15.11 12.37
C GLY A 31 4.45 -16.22 11.44
N ARG A 32 3.76 -15.93 10.32
CA ARG A 32 3.22 -16.95 9.39
C ARG A 32 3.72 -16.75 7.97
N LEU A 33 5.02 -16.97 7.73
CA LEU A 33 5.73 -16.29 6.65
C LEU A 33 5.81 -17.04 5.31
N ARG A 34 5.78 -18.37 5.28
CA ARG A 34 6.05 -19.13 4.03
C ARG A 34 4.81 -19.48 3.22
N SER A 35 3.72 -19.88 3.88
CA SER A 35 2.44 -20.15 3.19
C SER A 35 1.67 -18.88 2.85
N ASP A 36 1.91 -17.78 3.56
CA ASP A 36 1.21 -16.52 3.29
C ASP A 36 1.96 -15.58 2.33
N SER A 37 3.17 -15.92 1.87
CA SER A 37 3.91 -15.07 0.91
C SER A 37 3.16 -14.96 -0.42
N GLU A 38 2.61 -16.09 -0.92
CA GLU A 38 1.73 -16.11 -2.11
C GLU A 38 0.46 -15.30 -1.89
N ALA A 39 -0.18 -15.45 -0.72
CA ALA A 39 -1.38 -14.68 -0.38
C ALA A 39 -1.09 -13.17 -0.26
N CYS A 40 0.08 -12.79 0.26
CA CYS A 40 0.53 -11.40 0.33
C CYS A 40 0.81 -10.82 -1.05
N LEU A 41 1.47 -11.57 -1.93
CA LEU A 41 1.72 -11.17 -3.32
C LEU A 41 0.41 -11.03 -4.11
N ALA A 42 -0.48 -12.01 -4.01
CA ALA A 42 -1.80 -11.94 -4.63
C ALA A 42 -2.60 -10.73 -4.10
N SER A 43 -2.49 -10.42 -2.81
CA SER A 43 -3.07 -9.20 -2.23
C SER A 43 -2.42 -7.93 -2.77
N ALA A 44 -1.10 -7.89 -2.92
CA ALA A 44 -0.36 -6.74 -3.47
C ALA A 44 -0.72 -6.49 -4.94
N VAL A 45 -0.85 -7.54 -5.76
CA VAL A 45 -1.29 -7.44 -7.15
C VAL A 45 -2.72 -6.87 -7.24
N GLN A 46 -3.63 -7.34 -6.38
CA GLN A 46 -4.98 -6.78 -6.28
C GLN A 46 -4.96 -5.30 -5.89
N CYS A 47 -4.11 -4.90 -4.93
CA CYS A 47 -3.92 -3.49 -4.59
C CYS A 47 -3.45 -2.68 -5.80
N ARG A 48 -2.42 -3.15 -6.50
CA ARG A 48 -1.89 -2.48 -7.69
C ARG A 48 -2.95 -2.28 -8.77
N GLN A 49 -3.79 -3.29 -9.02
CA GLN A 49 -4.89 -3.22 -9.99
C GLN A 49 -5.92 -2.17 -9.56
N LYS A 50 -6.42 -2.28 -8.32
CA LYS A 50 -7.41 -1.34 -7.77
C LYS A 50 -6.92 0.12 -7.78
N LEU A 51 -5.67 0.34 -7.37
CA LEU A 51 -5.06 1.67 -7.40
C LEU A 51 -4.95 2.21 -8.83
N SER A 52 -4.69 1.33 -9.81
CA SER A 52 -4.65 1.73 -11.23
C SER A 52 -6.04 2.08 -11.76
N GLU A 53 -7.09 1.36 -11.37
CA GLU A 53 -8.48 1.71 -11.69
C GLU A 53 -8.85 3.08 -11.11
N HIS A 54 -8.50 3.34 -9.85
CA HIS A 54 -8.74 4.64 -9.23
C HIS A 54 -7.93 5.77 -9.88
N LEU A 55 -6.69 5.49 -10.32
CA LEU A 55 -5.86 6.46 -11.06
C LEU A 55 -6.46 6.84 -12.43
N ASP A 56 -7.12 5.89 -13.09
CA ASP A 56 -7.81 6.12 -14.37
C ASP A 56 -9.04 7.03 -14.19
N GLN A 57 -9.76 6.85 -13.07
CA GLN A 57 -10.93 7.67 -12.72
C GLN A 57 -10.58 9.14 -12.38
N ILE A 58 -9.32 9.42 -12.01
CA ILE A 58 -8.88 10.79 -11.69
C ILE A 58 -8.62 11.57 -12.98
N ARG A 59 -9.58 12.42 -13.35
CA ARG A 59 -9.50 13.31 -14.52
C ARG A 59 -8.39 14.36 -14.45
N LYS A 60 -7.95 14.76 -13.25
CA LYS A 60 -6.94 15.81 -13.06
C LYS A 60 -5.53 15.20 -12.98
N PRO A 61 -4.67 15.41 -14.00
CA PRO A 61 -3.36 14.75 -14.08
C PRO A 61 -2.33 15.24 -13.03
N LYS A 62 -2.58 16.36 -12.34
CA LYS A 62 -1.70 16.92 -11.30
C LYS A 62 -2.39 17.07 -9.94
N SER A 63 -3.48 16.34 -9.68
CA SER A 63 -4.07 16.32 -8.34
C SER A 63 -3.14 15.64 -7.35
N ASP A 64 -3.03 16.19 -6.14
CA ASP A 64 -2.34 15.57 -5.01
C ASP A 64 -2.77 14.11 -4.80
N LEU A 65 -4.07 13.81 -4.96
CA LEU A 65 -4.60 12.44 -4.87
C LEU A 65 -3.95 11.48 -5.87
N ARG A 66 -3.68 11.95 -7.10
CA ARG A 66 -3.05 11.15 -8.14
C ARG A 66 -1.58 10.87 -7.83
N ILE A 67 -0.89 11.84 -7.23
CA ILE A 67 0.49 11.70 -6.76
C ILE A 67 0.54 10.65 -5.66
N TRP A 68 -0.33 10.78 -4.65
CA TRP A 68 -0.47 9.85 -3.55
C TRP A 68 -0.82 8.42 -4.01
N LEU A 69 -1.83 8.24 -4.87
CA LEU A 69 -2.18 6.92 -5.40
C LEU A 69 -1.05 6.30 -6.21
N ARG A 70 -0.26 7.11 -6.92
CA ARG A 70 0.92 6.62 -7.64
C ARG A 70 2.01 6.16 -6.68
N ALA A 71 2.27 6.90 -5.62
CA ALA A 71 3.26 6.53 -4.60
C ALA A 71 2.87 5.22 -3.90
N ILE A 72 1.62 5.09 -3.44
CA ILE A 72 1.12 3.83 -2.87
C ILE A 72 1.23 2.69 -3.88
N ARG A 73 0.81 2.92 -5.13
CA ARG A 73 0.92 1.89 -6.19
C ARG A 73 2.37 1.48 -6.39
N GLN A 74 3.30 2.42 -6.36
CA GLN A 74 4.72 2.14 -6.50
C GLN A 74 5.22 1.27 -5.35
N ALA A 75 4.84 1.54 -4.11
CA ALA A 75 5.18 0.69 -2.96
C ALA A 75 4.76 -0.77 -3.17
N PHE A 76 3.53 -1.00 -3.68
CA PHE A 76 3.08 -2.35 -4.04
C PHE A 76 3.84 -2.97 -5.20
N VAL A 77 4.25 -2.17 -6.19
CA VAL A 77 5.07 -2.63 -7.31
C VAL A 77 6.44 -3.08 -6.82
N ASP A 78 7.13 -2.26 -6.03
CA ASP A 78 8.41 -2.60 -5.41
C ASP A 78 8.33 -3.90 -4.59
N PHE A 79 7.25 -4.08 -3.81
CA PHE A 79 7.02 -5.32 -3.06
C PHE A 79 6.85 -6.55 -3.98
N ILE A 80 6.11 -6.42 -5.08
CA ILE A 80 5.93 -7.51 -6.07
C ILE A 80 7.27 -7.81 -6.76
N GLU A 81 8.03 -6.80 -7.15
CA GLU A 81 9.33 -6.95 -7.79
C GLU A 81 10.37 -7.60 -6.86
N ALA A 82 10.34 -7.25 -5.57
CA ALA A 82 11.13 -7.91 -4.53
C ALA A 82 10.79 -9.41 -4.41
N GLY A 83 9.53 -9.79 -4.63
CA GLY A 83 9.08 -11.18 -4.66
C GLY A 83 9.46 -11.96 -5.93
N GLY A 84 9.77 -11.27 -7.03
CA GLY A 84 9.97 -11.88 -8.34
C GLY A 84 8.64 -12.18 -9.05
N ALA A 85 8.72 -12.71 -10.28
CA ALA A 85 7.56 -12.87 -11.17
C ALA A 85 6.40 -13.66 -10.53
N ASP A 86 6.73 -14.69 -9.75
CA ASP A 86 5.76 -15.61 -9.12
C ASP A 86 5.94 -15.73 -7.60
N GLY A 87 6.68 -14.80 -6.99
CA GLY A 87 7.02 -14.88 -5.56
C GLY A 87 8.11 -15.87 -5.22
N GLU A 88 8.82 -16.39 -6.23
CA GLU A 88 9.92 -17.34 -6.08
C GLU A 88 11.00 -16.84 -5.11
N ARG A 89 11.27 -15.52 -5.10
CA ARG A 89 12.27 -14.92 -4.20
C ARG A 89 11.84 -14.97 -2.75
N PHE A 90 10.54 -15.04 -2.47
CA PHE A 90 10.02 -15.17 -1.11
C PHE A 90 9.82 -16.62 -0.67
N ARG A 91 9.82 -17.59 -1.59
CA ARG A 91 9.66 -19.03 -1.28
C ARG A 91 10.98 -19.72 -0.92
N SER A 92 12.12 -19.16 -1.31
CA SER A 92 13.45 -19.69 -0.99
C SER A 92 13.67 -19.79 0.53
N ASP A 93 14.24 -20.91 0.98
CA ASP A 93 14.43 -21.27 2.41
C ASP A 93 15.23 -20.21 3.19
N ASP A 94 16.12 -19.50 2.49
CA ASP A 94 17.03 -18.47 3.02
C ASP A 94 16.46 -17.03 2.91
N CYS A 95 15.30 -16.84 2.29
CA CYS A 95 14.79 -15.50 1.92
C CYS A 95 13.62 -15.00 2.79
N GLY A 96 13.34 -15.65 3.92
CA GLY A 96 12.34 -15.20 4.88
C GLY A 96 12.63 -13.79 5.43
N GLU A 97 13.90 -13.41 5.56
CA GLU A 97 14.32 -12.06 5.94
C GLU A 97 14.03 -11.04 4.83
N THR A 98 14.27 -11.38 3.56
CA THR A 98 13.96 -10.55 2.39
C THR A 98 12.47 -10.24 2.31
N PHE A 99 11.62 -11.26 2.52
CA PHE A 99 10.17 -11.05 2.57
C PHE A 99 9.76 -10.14 3.73
N ASN A 100 10.29 -10.36 4.93
CA ASN A 100 9.99 -9.52 6.09
C ASN A 100 10.44 -8.07 5.88
N GLN A 101 11.62 -7.86 5.28
CA GLN A 101 12.15 -6.54 5.01
C GLN A 101 11.31 -5.82 3.95
N ALA A 102 10.94 -6.50 2.86
CA ALA A 102 10.05 -5.94 1.84
C ALA A 102 8.65 -5.64 2.38
N LEU A 103 8.13 -6.50 3.26
CA LEU A 103 6.83 -6.30 3.90
C LEU A 103 6.86 -5.11 4.89
N ALA A 104 7.95 -4.97 5.64
CA ALA A 104 8.16 -3.83 6.54
C ALA A 104 8.27 -2.53 5.75
N ASP A 105 9.03 -2.53 4.65
CA ASP A 105 9.21 -1.37 3.79
C ASP A 105 7.88 -0.94 3.13
N LEU A 106 7.12 -1.90 2.58
CA LEU A 106 5.78 -1.65 2.04
C LEU A 106 4.86 -1.02 3.09
N ARG A 107 4.85 -1.56 4.33
CA ARG A 107 3.99 -1.03 5.40
C ARG A 107 4.39 0.37 5.82
N GLU A 108 5.69 0.63 5.92
CA GLU A 108 6.21 1.94 6.27
C GLU A 108 5.86 2.97 5.18
N GLN A 109 6.10 2.66 3.91
CA GLN A 109 5.72 3.53 2.79
C GLN A 109 4.21 3.81 2.75
N VAL A 110 3.38 2.76 2.85
CA VAL A 110 1.92 2.91 2.85
C VAL A 110 1.47 3.74 4.06
N ARG A 111 2.06 3.53 5.22
CA ARG A 111 1.76 4.31 6.43
C ARG A 111 2.12 5.79 6.24
N GLN A 112 3.33 6.12 5.78
CA GLN A 112 3.74 7.51 5.56
C GLN A 112 2.84 8.22 4.55
N GLU A 113 2.55 7.56 3.43
CA GLU A 113 1.65 8.11 2.41
C GLU A 113 0.23 8.30 2.95
N THR A 114 -0.26 7.38 3.78
CA THR A 114 -1.62 7.44 4.33
C THR A 114 -1.75 8.44 5.48
N GLU A 115 -0.71 8.65 6.29
CA GLU A 115 -0.66 9.74 7.27
C GLU A 115 -0.64 11.10 6.55
N ALA A 116 0.15 11.24 5.49
CA ALA A 116 0.22 12.46 4.69
C ALA A 116 -1.14 12.80 4.05
N VAL A 117 -1.83 11.82 3.45
CA VAL A 117 -3.15 12.03 2.86
C VAL A 117 -4.22 12.28 3.93
N ALA A 118 -4.17 11.58 5.06
CA ALA A 118 -5.16 11.73 6.11
C ALA A 118 -5.10 13.13 6.74
N ASN A 119 -3.89 13.65 6.96
CA ASN A 119 -3.68 15.01 7.43
C ASN A 119 -4.16 16.03 6.38
N ARG A 120 -3.85 15.80 5.10
CA ARG A 120 -4.19 16.74 4.01
C ARG A 120 -5.69 16.79 3.68
N TYR A 121 -6.39 15.65 3.78
CA TYR A 121 -7.81 15.53 3.45
C TYR A 121 -8.72 15.45 4.69
N HIS A 122 -8.16 15.60 5.90
CA HIS A 122 -8.85 15.44 7.18
C HIS A 122 -9.65 14.13 7.24
N LEU A 123 -8.96 13.01 7.06
CA LEU A 123 -9.56 11.67 7.05
C LEU A 123 -9.14 10.87 8.29
N VAL A 124 -9.86 9.79 8.56
CA VAL A 124 -9.47 8.83 9.61
C VAL A 124 -8.26 8.05 9.09
N GLY A 125 -7.14 8.13 9.81
CA GLY A 125 -5.90 7.45 9.46
C GLY A 125 -6.02 5.93 9.48
N LEU A 126 -5.14 5.26 8.74
CA LEU A 126 -5.05 3.80 8.66
C LEU A 126 -4.48 3.23 9.97
N ASN A 127 -5.24 2.36 10.62
CA ASN A 127 -4.84 1.70 11.86
C ASN A 127 -3.93 0.50 11.55
N LEU A 128 -2.72 0.78 11.06
CA LEU A 128 -1.72 -0.24 10.75
C LEU A 128 -0.98 -0.66 12.03
N PRO A 129 -0.65 -1.96 12.19
CA PRO A 129 0.16 -2.40 13.32
C PRO A 129 1.51 -1.65 13.28
N PRO A 130 2.04 -1.22 14.44
CA PRO A 130 3.23 -0.38 14.49
C PRO A 130 4.41 -1.03 13.74
N GLY A 131 4.91 -0.32 12.72
CA GLY A 131 6.24 -0.55 12.16
C GLY A 131 7.24 -0.25 13.26
N HIS A 132 8.03 -1.24 13.66
CA HIS A 132 8.95 -1.10 14.77
C HIS A 132 10.06 -0.13 14.35
N ASP A 133 10.11 1.00 15.04
CA ASP A 133 11.24 1.93 15.19
C ASP A 133 12.56 1.14 15.27
N ARG A 134 13.38 1.17 14.23
CA ARG A 134 14.79 0.76 14.36
C ARG A 134 15.55 1.95 14.94
N ARG A 135 15.72 1.93 16.26
CA ARG A 135 16.85 2.57 16.95
C ARG A 135 18.17 1.91 16.57
#